data_AF-A0A6V2TRH4-F1
#
_entry.id   AF-A0A6V2TRH4-F1
#
_cell.length_a   1.000
_cell.length_b   1.000
_cell.length_c   1.000
_cell.angle_alpha   90.00
_cell.angle_beta   90.00
_cell.angle_gamma   90.00
#
_symmetry.space_group_name_H-M   'P 1'
#
loop_
_entity.id
_entity.type
_entity.pdbx_description
1 polymer ?
#
loop_
_entity_poly.entity_id
_entity_poly.type
_entity_poly.pdbx_seq_one_letter_code
_entity_poly.pdbx_strand_id
1 'polypeptide(L)'
;IVGDEGGGGEGTLKLKGTSYGFLLREGSREGSRERSSREGHSSGDGGDAYDPYFLDDPALQSGKERMVLNLPGLVASVLPYVRPRALKAQLNEQWALKHQWVSRGLTLSKIRAAKASLLEWVLEANCEVSTAALAHVYFERLVLRRVVNKANRKLVAAVSLSLAAKWNEPESLGTLLAAVERHYSIPRATVFRSEFSAYAELAFDLRLEPGDIFPHFSRLLTQAERTPHDYLGEANFAEFQAEFLEPPADD
;
A
#
# COMPACT_ATOMS: atom_id res chain seq x y z
N ILE A 1 36.90 23.48 -37.39
CA ILE A 1 35.50 23.04 -37.23
C ILE A 1 35.53 21.96 -36.17
N VAL A 2 35.29 22.39 -34.94
CA VAL A 2 35.16 21.55 -33.76
C VAL A 2 33.68 21.19 -33.66
N GLY A 3 33.38 19.90 -33.49
CA GLY A 3 32.04 19.38 -33.32
C GLY A 3 32.13 18.14 -32.45
N ASP A 4 32.24 18.39 -31.15
CA ASP A 4 32.11 17.44 -30.05
C ASP A 4 30.62 17.17 -29.86
N GLU A 5 30.14 15.94 -30.11
CA GLU A 5 28.79 15.52 -29.75
C GLU A 5 28.86 14.64 -28.50
N GLY A 6 28.59 15.27 -27.37
CA GLY A 6 28.39 14.61 -26.09
C GLY A 6 27.11 13.78 -26.08
N GLY A 7 27.25 12.47 -25.93
CA GLY A 7 26.15 11.55 -25.60
C GLY A 7 25.80 11.63 -24.12
N GLY A 8 25.00 12.62 -23.75
CA GLY A 8 24.42 12.79 -22.41
C GLY A 8 23.01 12.20 -22.31
N GLY A 9 22.90 11.09 -21.57
CA GLY A 9 21.79 10.66 -20.71
C GLY A 9 20.34 10.90 -21.12
N GLU A 10 19.63 9.80 -21.38
CA GLU A 10 18.28 9.57 -20.84
C GLU A 10 18.21 8.13 -20.32
N GLY A 11 18.26 7.98 -18.98
CA GLY A 11 18.01 6.71 -18.34
C GLY A 11 16.55 6.33 -18.57
N THR A 12 16.33 5.40 -19.49
CA THR A 12 15.01 4.88 -19.84
C THR A 12 14.40 4.25 -18.59
N LEU A 13 13.46 4.96 -17.95
CA LEU A 13 12.67 4.40 -16.87
C LEU A 13 11.93 3.19 -17.44
N LYS A 14 12.11 2.00 -16.86
CA LYS A 14 11.34 0.79 -17.22
C LYS A 14 9.87 1.19 -17.35
N LEU A 15 9.20 0.75 -18.42
CA LEU A 15 7.73 0.78 -18.48
C LEU A 15 7.21 0.01 -17.26
N LYS A 16 6.61 0.71 -16.30
CA LYS A 16 6.37 0.21 -14.94
C LYS A 16 5.05 -0.58 -14.77
N GLY A 17 4.30 -0.76 -15.84
CA GLY A 17 2.93 -1.31 -15.79
C GLY A 17 2.81 -2.83 -15.95
N THR A 18 3.88 -3.52 -16.36
CA THR A 18 3.79 -4.92 -16.82
C THR A 18 3.49 -5.89 -15.69
N SER A 19 4.05 -5.67 -14.50
CA SER A 19 3.75 -6.55 -13.37
C SER A 19 2.35 -6.36 -12.79
N TYR A 20 1.84 -5.14 -12.77
CA TYR A 20 0.47 -4.92 -12.29
C TYR A 20 -0.55 -5.55 -13.25
N GLY A 21 -0.33 -5.44 -14.56
CA GLY A 21 -1.13 -6.16 -15.56
C GLY A 21 -1.07 -7.68 -15.36
N PHE A 22 0.10 -8.23 -15.05
CA PHE A 22 0.23 -9.66 -14.70
C PHE A 22 -0.60 -10.04 -13.47
N LEU A 23 -0.56 -9.25 -12.40
CA LEU A 23 -1.34 -9.47 -11.18
C LEU A 23 -2.85 -9.42 -11.44
N LEU A 24 -3.31 -8.52 -12.31
CA LEU A 24 -4.71 -8.46 -12.72
C LEU A 24 -5.12 -9.75 -13.44
N ARG A 25 -4.30 -10.18 -14.41
CA ARG A 25 -4.59 -11.36 -15.23
C ARG A 25 -4.57 -12.67 -14.43
N GLU A 26 -3.75 -12.77 -13.38
CA GLU A 26 -3.83 -13.90 -12.44
C GLU A 26 -5.11 -13.86 -11.62
N GLY A 27 -5.48 -12.70 -11.07
CA GLY A 27 -6.71 -12.53 -10.28
C GLY A 27 -7.99 -12.90 -11.04
N SER A 28 -8.16 -12.40 -12.27
CA SER A 28 -9.39 -12.66 -13.04
C SER A 28 -9.57 -14.13 -13.46
N ARG A 29 -8.47 -14.89 -13.60
CA ARG A 29 -8.51 -16.33 -13.99
C ARG A 29 -8.95 -17.25 -12.86
N GLU A 30 -8.81 -16.82 -11.61
CA GLU A 30 -9.03 -17.66 -10.43
C GLU A 30 -10.30 -17.28 -9.65
N GLY A 31 -10.76 -16.02 -9.73
CA GLY A 31 -12.08 -15.60 -9.24
C GLY A 31 -13.26 -16.40 -9.85
N SER A 32 -13.06 -16.93 -11.06
CA SER A 32 -14.01 -17.84 -11.72
C SER A 32 -13.95 -19.29 -11.24
N ARG A 33 -12.84 -19.72 -10.59
CA ARG A 33 -12.62 -21.10 -10.13
C ARG A 33 -13.00 -21.30 -8.66
N GLU A 34 -12.67 -20.36 -7.77
CA GLU A 34 -12.88 -20.54 -6.33
C GLU A 34 -14.32 -20.28 -5.86
N ARG A 35 -15.13 -19.51 -6.62
CA ARG A 35 -16.54 -19.24 -6.26
C ARG A 35 -17.43 -20.49 -6.28
N SER A 36 -17.06 -21.56 -7.02
CA SER A 36 -17.88 -22.77 -7.09
C SER A 36 -17.61 -23.81 -5.98
N SER A 37 -16.57 -23.61 -5.16
CA SER A 37 -16.05 -24.67 -4.26
C SER A 37 -16.08 -24.34 -2.77
N ARG A 38 -16.66 -23.21 -2.33
CA ARG A 38 -16.68 -22.78 -0.91
C ARG A 38 -18.01 -22.98 -0.16
N GLU A 39 -18.94 -23.80 -0.66
CA GLU A 39 -20.09 -24.25 0.14
C GLU A 39 -19.75 -25.55 0.88
N GLY A 40 -19.26 -25.42 2.12
CA GLY A 40 -19.25 -26.55 3.07
C GLY A 40 -18.09 -26.55 4.05
N HIS A 41 -18.42 -26.26 5.31
CA HIS A 41 -17.79 -26.64 6.59
C HIS A 41 -17.29 -25.48 7.46
N SER A 42 -18.16 -25.14 8.42
CA SER A 42 -17.89 -24.32 9.60
C SER A 42 -16.91 -25.02 10.54
N SER A 43 -15.80 -24.36 10.84
CA SER A 43 -14.99 -24.53 12.05
C SER A 43 -14.12 -23.28 12.28
N GLY A 44 -14.67 -22.30 13.02
CA GLY A 44 -13.95 -21.62 14.10
C GLY A 44 -12.70 -20.75 13.85
N ASP A 45 -12.38 -20.33 12.62
CA ASP A 45 -11.42 -19.24 12.36
C ASP A 45 -11.89 -18.48 11.11
N GLY A 46 -12.67 -17.42 11.34
CA GLY A 46 -13.38 -16.70 10.28
C GLY A 46 -12.38 -16.00 9.35
N GLY A 47 -12.44 -16.37 8.07
CA GLY A 47 -11.83 -15.63 6.98
C GLY A 47 -12.35 -14.20 6.92
N ASP A 48 -11.71 -13.30 7.67
CA ASP A 48 -11.87 -11.88 7.49
C ASP A 48 -11.19 -11.51 6.16
N ALA A 49 -12.01 -11.31 5.12
CA ALA A 49 -11.56 -10.65 3.91
C ALA A 49 -10.85 -9.35 4.30
N TYR A 50 -9.62 -9.17 3.82
CA TYR A 50 -8.84 -7.97 4.11
C TYR A 50 -9.57 -6.74 3.54
N ASP A 51 -9.81 -5.73 4.38
CA ASP A 51 -10.37 -4.45 3.94
C ASP A 51 -9.24 -3.40 3.86
N PRO A 52 -8.88 -2.93 2.64
CA PRO A 52 -7.85 -1.92 2.41
C PRO A 52 -8.10 -0.57 3.10
N TYR A 53 -9.35 -0.27 3.48
CA TYR A 53 -9.75 0.98 4.13
C TYR A 53 -9.83 0.87 5.64
N PHE A 54 -9.79 -0.33 6.20
CA PHE A 54 -10.03 -0.55 7.62
C PHE A 54 -8.95 0.10 8.50
N LEU A 55 -7.68 -0.14 8.18
CA LEU A 55 -6.53 0.32 8.96
C LEU A 55 -6.19 1.80 8.71
N ASP A 56 -6.33 2.24 7.45
CA ASP A 56 -5.91 3.57 7.00
C ASP A 56 -6.87 4.15 5.95
N ASP A 57 -8.04 4.58 6.42
CA ASP A 57 -9.02 5.27 5.59
C ASP A 57 -8.52 6.69 5.19
N PRO A 58 -8.34 6.97 3.88
CA PRO A 58 -7.96 8.30 3.41
C PRO A 58 -9.09 9.34 3.58
N ALA A 59 -10.34 8.93 3.77
CA ALA A 59 -11.45 9.83 4.05
C ALA A 59 -11.44 10.38 5.49
N LEU A 60 -10.72 9.71 6.40
CA LEU A 60 -10.37 10.21 7.74
C LEU A 60 -9.29 11.29 7.63
N GLN A 61 -9.65 12.44 7.06
CA GLN A 61 -8.91 13.68 7.19
C GLN A 61 -9.52 14.48 8.34
N SER A 62 -8.76 14.65 9.41
CA SER A 62 -9.14 15.54 10.51
C SER A 62 -9.22 16.97 9.97
N GLY A 63 -10.23 17.74 10.38
CA GLY A 63 -10.54 19.09 9.86
C GLY A 63 -11.91 19.24 9.19
N LYS A 64 -12.72 18.17 9.12
CA LYS A 64 -14.11 18.21 8.61
C LYS A 64 -15.14 18.71 9.64
N GLU A 65 -14.74 18.96 10.88
CA GLU A 65 -15.61 19.54 11.90
C GLU A 65 -15.91 21.01 11.55
N ARG A 66 -17.04 21.22 10.87
CA ARG A 66 -17.58 22.54 10.56
C ARG A 66 -18.50 23.02 11.67
N MET A 67 -18.30 24.24 12.12
CA MET A 67 -19.22 24.92 13.02
C MET A 67 -20.31 25.59 12.18
N VAL A 68 -21.55 25.13 12.32
CA VAL A 68 -22.70 25.78 11.67
C VAL A 68 -23.22 26.88 12.58
N LEU A 69 -23.19 28.11 12.08
CA LEU A 69 -23.78 29.29 12.70
C LEU A 69 -25.16 29.52 12.08
N ASN A 70 -26.20 29.39 12.90
CA ASN A 70 -27.57 29.70 12.48
C ASN A 70 -27.94 31.10 13.00
N LEU A 71 -27.79 32.11 12.16
CA LEU A 71 -28.11 33.50 12.45
C LEU A 71 -29.48 33.84 11.84
N PRO A 72 -30.26 34.79 12.40
CA PRO A 72 -31.53 35.19 11.79
C PRO A 72 -31.32 35.71 10.36
N GLY A 73 -31.75 34.93 9.35
CA GLY A 73 -31.60 35.25 7.94
C GLY A 73 -30.29 34.79 7.27
N LEU A 74 -29.38 34.12 7.97
CA LEU A 74 -28.11 33.62 7.41
C LEU A 74 -27.69 32.29 8.07
N VAL A 75 -27.50 31.27 7.24
CA VAL A 75 -26.81 30.04 7.65
C VAL A 75 -25.37 30.14 7.17
N ALA A 76 -24.43 30.21 8.10
CA ALA A 76 -23.00 30.26 7.79
C ALA A 76 -22.29 29.02 8.33
N SER A 77 -21.25 28.55 7.64
CA SER A 77 -20.40 27.45 8.09
C SER A 77 -18.98 27.96 8.26
N VAL A 78 -18.41 27.83 9.46
CA VAL A 78 -17.04 28.21 9.77
C VAL A 78 -16.22 26.94 9.99
N LEU A 79 -15.08 26.86 9.29
CA LEU A 79 -14.08 25.83 9.52
C LEU A 79 -13.01 26.43 10.45
N PRO A 80 -13.02 26.09 11.76
CA PRO A 80 -12.05 26.65 12.68
C PRO A 80 -10.64 26.19 12.29
N TYR A 81 -9.71 27.13 12.26
CA TYR A 81 -8.29 26.80 12.03
C TYR A 81 -7.74 26.03 13.23
N VAL A 82 -7.35 24.78 13.00
CA VAL A 82 -6.69 23.94 14.00
C VAL A 82 -5.23 23.77 13.60
N ARG A 83 -4.32 23.90 14.57
CA ARG A 83 -2.89 23.67 14.31
C ARG A 83 -2.68 22.25 13.77
N PRO A 84 -1.87 22.04 12.71
CA PRO A 84 -1.64 20.71 12.12
C PRO A 84 -1.19 19.63 13.12
N ARG A 85 -0.45 20.04 14.16
CA ARG A 85 -0.04 19.14 15.24
C ARG A 85 -1.22 18.62 16.07
N ALA A 86 -2.19 19.48 16.37
CA ALA A 86 -3.39 19.10 17.13
C ALA A 86 -4.30 18.22 16.27
N LEU A 87 -4.44 18.55 14.99
CA LEU A 87 -5.15 17.75 13.99
C LEU A 87 -4.62 16.31 13.92
N LYS A 88 -3.29 16.17 13.84
CA LYS A 88 -2.60 14.88 13.85
C LYS A 88 -2.80 14.13 15.17
N ALA A 89 -2.83 14.82 16.31
CA ALA A 89 -3.06 14.20 17.61
C ALA A 89 -4.48 13.65 17.72
N GLN A 90 -5.50 14.46 17.40
CA GLN A 90 -6.91 14.07 17.38
C GLN A 90 -7.14 12.85 16.47
N LEU A 91 -6.53 12.83 15.29
CA LEU A 91 -6.63 11.70 14.37
C LEU A 91 -6.01 10.43 14.95
N ASN A 92 -4.82 10.54 15.55
CA ASN A 92 -4.19 9.38 16.19
C ASN A 92 -5.01 8.87 17.39
N GLU A 93 -5.69 9.75 18.13
CA GLU A 93 -6.58 9.39 19.23
C GLU A 93 -7.83 8.65 18.73
N GLN A 94 -8.52 9.20 17.72
CA GLN A 94 -9.66 8.51 17.07
C GLN A 94 -9.26 7.14 16.52
N TRP A 95 -8.10 7.07 15.87
CA TRP A 95 -7.57 5.81 15.37
C TRP A 95 -7.25 4.82 16.50
N ALA A 96 -6.66 5.28 17.61
CA ALA A 96 -6.35 4.44 18.76
C ALA A 96 -7.61 3.92 19.47
N LEU A 97 -8.71 4.71 19.48
CA LEU A 97 -10.00 4.28 20.01
C LEU A 97 -10.65 3.18 19.15
N LYS A 98 -10.51 3.25 17.82
CA LYS A 98 -10.97 2.20 16.88
C LYS A 98 -10.08 0.95 16.95
N HIS A 99 -8.78 1.13 17.16
CA HIS A 99 -7.75 0.08 17.10
C HIS A 99 -7.09 -0.19 18.46
N GLN A 100 -7.89 -0.32 19.52
CA GLN A 100 -7.37 -0.53 20.90
C GLN A 100 -6.52 -1.79 21.04
N TRP A 101 -6.74 -2.75 20.14
CA TRP A 101 -6.04 -4.02 20.08
C TRP A 101 -4.63 -3.93 19.48
N VAL A 102 -4.28 -2.83 18.82
CA VAL A 102 -2.94 -2.61 18.27
C VAL A 102 -1.97 -2.26 19.40
N SER A 103 -0.73 -2.79 19.34
CA SER A 103 0.31 -2.60 20.35
C SER A 103 0.43 -1.15 20.83
N ARG A 104 0.43 -0.96 22.16
CA ARG A 104 0.62 0.35 22.81
C ARG A 104 1.84 1.07 22.22
N GLY A 105 1.60 2.22 21.60
CA GLY A 105 2.64 3.08 21.02
C GLY A 105 2.86 2.96 19.51
N LEU A 106 2.19 2.05 18.80
CA LEU A 106 2.02 2.18 17.35
C LEU A 106 0.87 3.18 17.10
N THR A 107 1.07 4.14 16.20
CA THR A 107 0.06 5.15 15.86
C THR A 107 -0.12 5.18 14.36
N LEU A 108 -1.27 5.65 13.87
CA LEU A 108 -1.51 5.75 12.43
C LEU A 108 -0.42 6.55 11.71
N SER A 109 0.05 7.64 12.34
CA SER A 109 1.15 8.44 11.81
C SER A 109 2.43 7.64 11.58
N LYS A 110 2.73 6.64 12.42
CA LYS A 110 3.92 5.77 12.26
C LYS A 110 3.71 4.73 11.16
N ILE A 111 2.50 4.22 11.01
CA ILE A 111 2.12 3.30 9.92
C ILE A 111 2.22 4.02 8.58
N ARG A 112 1.60 5.20 8.45
CA ARG A 112 1.69 6.05 7.25
C ARG A 112 3.13 6.44 6.93
N ALA A 113 3.94 6.80 7.93
CA ALA A 113 5.35 7.11 7.71
C ALA A 113 6.16 5.90 7.21
N ALA A 114 5.93 4.70 7.76
CA ALA A 114 6.58 3.48 7.28
C ALA A 114 6.19 3.19 5.83
N LYS A 115 4.90 3.25 5.50
CA LYS A 115 4.38 3.09 4.13
C LYS A 115 4.98 4.11 3.16
N ALA A 116 5.03 5.39 3.52
CA ALA A 116 5.67 6.41 2.71
C ALA A 116 7.16 6.11 2.44
N SER A 117 7.91 5.64 3.43
CA SER A 117 9.30 5.21 3.23
C SER A 117 9.43 4.05 2.24
N LEU A 118 8.50 3.08 2.25
CA LEU A 118 8.54 1.96 1.31
C LEU A 118 8.38 2.44 -0.14
N LEU A 119 7.48 3.39 -0.40
CA LEU A 119 7.31 3.98 -1.72
C LEU A 119 8.59 4.70 -2.17
N GLU A 120 9.17 5.52 -1.29
CA GLU A 120 10.40 6.26 -1.57
C GLU A 120 11.53 5.33 -2.04
N TRP A 121 11.73 4.20 -1.36
CA TRP A 121 12.80 3.26 -1.71
C TRP A 121 12.53 2.46 -2.98
N VAL A 122 11.26 2.14 -3.24
CA VAL A 122 10.85 1.52 -4.50
C VAL A 122 11.14 2.46 -5.67
N LEU A 123 10.85 3.75 -5.51
CA LEU A 123 11.16 4.76 -6.54
C LEU A 123 12.67 4.95 -6.69
N GLU A 124 13.42 5.04 -5.59
CA GLU A 124 14.90 5.16 -5.59
C GLU A 124 15.59 3.95 -6.25
N ALA A 125 15.09 2.75 -6.00
CA ALA A 125 15.59 1.51 -6.61
C ALA A 125 15.09 1.29 -8.04
N ASN A 126 14.36 2.25 -8.61
CA ASN A 126 13.71 2.18 -9.93
C ASN A 126 12.84 0.92 -10.13
N CYS A 127 12.17 0.49 -9.06
CA CYS A 127 11.21 -0.59 -9.07
C CYS A 127 9.81 -0.09 -9.44
N GLU A 128 8.91 -1.03 -9.65
CA GLU A 128 7.51 -0.79 -9.96
C GLU A 128 6.70 -0.44 -8.71
N VAL A 129 5.73 0.47 -8.88
CA VAL A 129 4.83 0.93 -7.81
C VAL A 129 3.91 -0.20 -7.33
N SER A 130 3.64 -1.20 -8.19
CA SER A 130 2.99 -2.45 -7.80
C SER A 130 3.72 -3.16 -6.66
N THR A 131 5.06 -3.20 -6.68
CA THR A 131 5.88 -3.77 -5.60
C THR A 131 5.64 -3.03 -4.27
N ALA A 132 5.52 -1.70 -4.30
CA ALA A 132 5.17 -0.92 -3.11
C ALA A 132 3.74 -1.19 -2.63
N ALA A 133 2.79 -1.37 -3.55
CA ALA A 133 1.39 -1.68 -3.24
C ALA A 133 1.26 -3.05 -2.55
N LEU A 134 1.91 -4.10 -3.08
CA LEU A 134 1.99 -5.43 -2.44
C LEU A 134 2.60 -5.32 -1.04
N ALA A 135 3.72 -4.58 -0.92
CA ALA A 135 4.41 -4.40 0.36
C ALA A 135 3.53 -3.68 1.40
N HIS A 136 2.64 -2.77 0.97
CA HIS A 136 1.64 -2.15 1.86
C HIS A 136 0.65 -3.18 2.36
N VAL A 137 0.04 -3.97 1.49
CA VAL A 137 -0.95 -4.99 1.90
C VAL A 137 -0.33 -5.98 2.87
N TYR A 138 0.87 -6.51 2.59
CA TYR A 138 1.56 -7.43 3.51
C TYR A 138 1.85 -6.77 4.86
N PHE A 139 2.32 -5.52 4.85
CA PHE A 139 2.57 -4.79 6.10
C PHE A 139 1.27 -4.59 6.90
N GLU A 140 0.17 -4.21 6.24
CA GLU A 140 -1.12 -4.00 6.89
C GLU A 140 -1.71 -5.30 7.44
N ARG A 141 -1.63 -6.42 6.69
CA ARG A 141 -2.01 -7.76 7.17
C ARG A 141 -1.21 -8.17 8.43
N LEU A 142 0.09 -7.88 8.48
CA LEU A 142 0.92 -8.12 9.67
C LEU A 142 0.58 -7.20 10.85
N VAL A 143 0.15 -5.96 10.58
CA VAL A 143 -0.38 -5.06 11.62
C VAL A 143 -1.68 -5.64 12.19
N LEU A 144 -2.59 -6.12 11.33
CA LEU A 144 -3.87 -6.71 11.73
C LEU A 144 -3.69 -7.97 12.58
N ARG A 145 -2.69 -8.80 12.27
CA ARG A 145 -2.29 -9.98 13.07
C ARG A 145 -1.51 -9.64 14.34
N ARG A 146 -1.34 -8.36 14.68
CA ARG A 146 -0.67 -7.85 15.90
C ARG A 146 0.82 -8.20 16.00
N VAL A 147 1.45 -8.56 14.89
CA VAL A 147 2.90 -8.83 14.82
C VAL A 147 3.70 -7.54 14.91
N VAL A 148 3.12 -6.41 14.48
CA VAL A 148 3.79 -5.11 14.42
C VAL A 148 3.64 -4.30 15.71
N ASN A 149 4.76 -3.83 16.21
CA ASN A 149 4.91 -2.95 17.37
C ASN A 149 5.82 -1.75 17.06
N LYS A 150 5.95 -0.83 18.01
CA LYS A 150 6.77 0.38 17.83
C LYS A 150 8.23 0.05 17.50
N ALA A 151 8.84 -0.96 18.11
CA ALA A 151 10.26 -1.27 17.91
C ALA A 151 10.51 -1.96 16.55
N ASN A 152 9.69 -2.94 16.20
CA ASN A 152 9.89 -3.78 15.02
C ASN A 152 9.25 -3.22 13.72
N ARG A 153 8.39 -2.19 13.78
CA ARG A 153 7.68 -1.66 12.59
C ARG A 153 8.57 -1.42 11.38
N LYS A 154 9.80 -0.96 11.62
CA LYS A 154 10.79 -0.69 10.57
C LYS A 154 11.29 -1.97 9.92
N LEU A 155 11.59 -2.98 10.75
CA LEU A 155 12.03 -4.29 10.30
C LEU A 155 10.91 -5.01 9.56
N VAL A 156 9.69 -5.02 10.10
CA VAL A 156 8.56 -5.68 9.46
C VAL A 156 8.22 -5.03 8.11
N ALA A 157 8.30 -3.70 8.01
CA ALA A 157 8.14 -2.99 6.74
C ALA A 157 9.24 -3.36 5.71
N ALA A 158 10.49 -3.50 6.16
CA ALA A 158 11.57 -3.95 5.28
C ALA A 158 11.36 -5.40 4.80
N VAL A 159 10.90 -6.27 5.70
CA VAL A 159 10.60 -7.67 5.36
C VAL A 159 9.42 -7.76 4.39
N SER A 160 8.34 -7.01 4.61
CA SER A 160 7.19 -6.98 3.70
C SER A 160 7.59 -6.49 2.30
N LEU A 161 8.49 -5.51 2.22
CA LEU A 161 9.06 -5.07 0.95
C LEU A 161 9.92 -6.15 0.29
N SER A 162 10.73 -6.88 1.05
CA SER A 162 11.53 -7.98 0.49
C SER A 162 10.68 -9.13 -0.06
N LEU A 163 9.57 -9.47 0.61
CA LEU A 163 8.63 -10.48 0.14
C LEU A 163 7.91 -10.03 -1.13
N ALA A 164 7.46 -8.76 -1.17
CA ALA A 164 6.86 -8.17 -2.37
C ALA A 164 7.84 -8.14 -3.55
N ALA A 165 9.10 -7.76 -3.31
CA ALA A 165 10.12 -7.75 -4.35
C ALA A 165 10.40 -9.16 -4.87
N LYS A 166 10.48 -10.17 -4.00
CA LYS A 166 10.67 -11.57 -4.44
C LYS A 166 9.51 -12.09 -5.29
N TRP A 167 8.28 -11.67 -4.97
CA TRP A 167 7.09 -12.04 -5.73
C TRP A 167 7.02 -11.33 -7.09
N ASN A 168 7.35 -10.04 -7.12
CA ASN A 168 7.08 -9.18 -8.27
C ASN A 168 8.32 -8.93 -9.16
N GLU A 169 9.45 -8.57 -8.55
CA GLU A 169 10.68 -8.15 -9.24
C GLU A 169 11.94 -8.65 -8.49
N PRO A 170 12.25 -9.95 -8.57
CA PRO A 170 13.35 -10.55 -7.79
C PRO A 170 14.72 -9.97 -8.15
N GLU A 171 14.90 -9.54 -9.40
CA GLU A 171 16.12 -8.86 -9.92
C GLU A 171 16.45 -7.59 -9.11
N SER A 172 15.44 -6.87 -8.61
CA SER A 172 15.60 -5.60 -7.91
C SER A 172 15.74 -5.75 -6.39
N LEU A 173 15.73 -6.99 -5.86
CA LEU A 173 15.82 -7.23 -4.41
C LEU A 173 17.13 -6.68 -3.82
N GLY A 174 18.25 -6.83 -4.53
CA GLY A 174 19.56 -6.39 -4.07
C GLY A 174 19.67 -4.87 -3.85
N THR A 175 19.07 -4.10 -4.77
CA THR A 175 19.03 -2.63 -4.73
C THR A 175 18.04 -2.13 -3.68
N LEU A 176 16.86 -2.75 -3.57
CA LEU A 176 15.89 -2.44 -2.51
C LEU A 176 16.47 -2.67 -1.11
N LEU A 177 17.16 -3.80 -0.91
CA LEU A 177 17.81 -4.08 0.37
C LEU A 177 18.94 -3.09 0.69
N ALA A 178 19.65 -2.58 -0.32
CA ALA A 178 20.62 -1.51 -0.11
C ALA A 178 19.95 -0.20 0.35
N ALA A 179 18.79 0.16 -0.21
CA ALA A 179 18.02 1.32 0.21
C ALA A 179 17.50 1.16 1.65
N VAL A 180 16.98 -0.01 2.01
CA VAL A 180 16.57 -0.34 3.39
C VAL A 180 17.74 -0.17 4.37
N GLU A 181 18.91 -0.68 4.03
CA GLU A 181 20.11 -0.59 4.88
C GLU A 181 20.57 0.86 5.03
N ARG A 182 20.51 1.66 3.97
CA ARG A 182 20.84 3.10 3.99
C ARG A 182 19.88 3.90 4.87
N HIS A 183 18.58 3.69 4.73
CA HIS A 183 17.57 4.54 5.37
C HIS A 183 17.19 4.08 6.79
N TYR A 184 17.09 2.77 7.02
CA TYR A 184 16.69 2.20 8.31
C TYR A 184 17.86 1.62 9.11
N SER A 185 19.07 1.55 8.54
CA SER A 185 20.24 0.94 9.20
C SER A 185 19.98 -0.51 9.63
N ILE A 186 19.17 -1.23 8.86
CA ILE A 186 18.85 -2.64 9.09
C ILE A 186 19.68 -3.46 8.09
N PRO A 187 20.57 -4.35 8.58
CA PRO A 187 21.39 -5.16 7.68
C PRO A 187 20.55 -6.22 7.00
N ARG A 188 20.93 -6.58 5.77
CA ARG A 188 20.24 -7.60 4.95
C ARG A 188 20.03 -8.92 5.69
N ALA A 189 21.02 -9.35 6.48
CA ALA A 189 20.96 -10.58 7.27
C ALA A 189 19.79 -10.59 8.27
N THR A 190 19.47 -9.45 8.89
CA THR A 190 18.35 -9.34 9.83
C THR A 190 17.00 -9.43 9.11
N VAL A 191 16.90 -8.85 7.91
CA VAL A 191 15.70 -8.98 7.06
C VAL A 191 15.47 -10.46 6.73
N PHE A 192 16.48 -11.15 6.20
CA PHE A 192 16.37 -12.58 5.87
C PHE A 192 16.06 -13.46 7.09
N ARG A 193 16.64 -13.17 8.26
CA ARG A 193 16.35 -13.94 9.48
C ARG A 193 14.90 -13.81 9.95
N SER A 194 14.28 -12.65 9.71
CA SER A 194 12.89 -12.39 10.10
C SER A 194 11.88 -12.67 8.98
N GLU A 195 12.35 -12.90 7.76
CA GLU A 195 11.53 -13.17 6.58
C GLU A 195 10.60 -14.36 6.77
N PHE A 196 11.16 -15.53 7.14
CA PHE A 196 10.37 -16.75 7.30
C PHE A 196 9.27 -16.59 8.35
N SER A 197 9.57 -15.88 9.45
CA SER A 197 8.58 -15.61 10.50
C SER A 197 7.46 -14.72 9.97
N ALA A 198 7.78 -13.65 9.25
CA ALA A 198 6.74 -12.79 8.66
C ALA A 198 5.91 -13.54 7.60
N TYR A 199 6.54 -14.44 6.84
CA TYR A 199 5.84 -15.23 5.83
C TYR A 199 4.90 -16.27 6.45
N ALA A 200 5.33 -16.93 7.54
CA ALA A 200 4.46 -17.80 8.33
C ALA A 200 3.29 -17.02 8.94
N GLU A 201 3.55 -15.80 9.43
CA GLU A 201 2.52 -14.87 9.90
C GLU A 201 1.64 -14.32 8.77
N LEU A 202 1.91 -14.59 7.50
CA LEU A 202 1.00 -14.37 6.37
C LEU A 202 0.30 -15.65 5.94
N ALA A 203 0.40 -16.72 6.74
CA ALA A 203 -0.12 -18.05 6.44
C ALA A 203 0.41 -18.64 5.12
N PHE A 204 1.64 -18.26 4.74
CA PHE A 204 2.27 -18.66 3.48
C PHE A 204 1.50 -18.26 2.21
N ASP A 205 0.62 -17.25 2.30
CA ASP A 205 -0.15 -16.76 1.17
C ASP A 205 0.28 -15.34 0.80
N LEU A 206 1.08 -15.24 -0.27
CA LEU A 206 1.46 -13.97 -0.89
C LEU A 206 0.51 -13.59 -2.02
N ARG A 207 -0.47 -14.43 -2.36
CA ARG A 207 -1.44 -14.07 -3.40
C ARG A 207 -2.39 -13.03 -2.81
N LEU A 208 -2.54 -11.95 -3.54
CA LEU A 208 -3.39 -10.85 -3.17
C LEU A 208 -4.43 -10.66 -4.26
N GLU A 209 -5.69 -10.51 -3.84
CA GLU A 209 -6.76 -10.20 -4.76
C GLU A 209 -6.56 -8.80 -5.35
N PRO A 210 -6.89 -8.57 -6.63
CA PRO A 210 -6.74 -7.25 -7.24
C PRO A 210 -7.48 -6.15 -6.46
N GLY A 211 -8.63 -6.46 -5.86
CA GLY A 211 -9.41 -5.56 -5.00
C GLY A 211 -8.67 -5.11 -3.73
N ASP A 212 -7.77 -5.94 -3.19
CA ASP A 212 -6.95 -5.59 -2.02
C ASP A 212 -5.82 -4.62 -2.40
N ILE A 213 -5.24 -4.81 -3.58
CA ILE A 213 -4.06 -4.07 -4.05
C ILE A 213 -4.47 -2.70 -4.60
N PHE A 214 -5.59 -2.66 -5.33
CA PHE A 214 -6.02 -1.49 -6.11
C PHE A 214 -6.11 -0.18 -5.31
N PRO A 215 -6.76 -0.14 -4.13
CA PRO A 215 -6.86 1.11 -3.35
C PRO A 215 -5.50 1.65 -2.94
N HIS A 216 -4.55 0.76 -2.63
CA HIS A 216 -3.19 1.16 -2.31
C HIS A 216 -2.45 1.62 -3.55
N PHE A 217 -2.55 0.88 -4.66
CA PHE A 217 -1.90 1.22 -5.92
C PHE A 217 -2.34 2.60 -6.43
N SER A 218 -3.64 2.87 -6.52
CA SER A 218 -4.19 4.17 -6.95
C SER A 218 -3.69 5.33 -6.08
N ARG A 219 -3.63 5.11 -4.75
CA ARG A 219 -3.11 6.10 -3.81
C ARG A 219 -1.60 6.34 -4.01
N LEU A 220 -0.83 5.29 -4.24
CA LEU A 220 0.62 5.41 -4.44
C LEU A 220 0.97 6.10 -5.76
N LEU A 221 0.21 5.84 -6.82
CA LEU A 221 0.36 6.57 -8.08
C LEU A 221 0.10 8.06 -7.90
N THR A 222 -0.94 8.41 -7.14
CA THR A 222 -1.22 9.81 -6.79
C THR A 222 -0.05 10.45 -6.04
N GLN A 223 0.56 9.72 -5.08
CA GLN A 223 1.74 10.19 -4.35
C GLN A 223 3.00 10.27 -5.22
N ALA A 224 3.10 9.43 -6.25
CA ALA A 224 4.18 9.45 -7.23
C ALA A 224 3.92 10.43 -8.39
N GLU A 225 2.85 11.24 -8.32
CA GLU A 225 2.43 12.21 -9.34
C GLU A 225 2.21 11.57 -10.73
N ARG A 226 1.76 10.32 -10.78
CA ARG A 226 1.46 9.58 -12.01
C ARG A 226 0.00 9.21 -12.11
N THR A 227 -0.51 9.13 -13.33
CA THR A 227 -1.86 8.60 -13.58
C THR A 227 -1.81 7.09 -13.85
N PRO A 228 -2.86 6.33 -13.51
CA PRO A 228 -2.92 4.90 -13.85
C PRO A 228 -2.74 4.63 -15.35
N HIS A 229 -3.27 5.51 -16.20
CA HIS A 229 -3.11 5.43 -17.65
C HIS A 229 -1.64 5.57 -18.08
N ASP A 230 -0.94 6.60 -17.57
CA ASP A 230 0.49 6.81 -17.84
C ASP A 230 1.36 5.66 -17.33
N TYR A 231 0.96 5.06 -16.20
CA TYR A 231 1.72 3.97 -15.59
C TYR A 231 1.51 2.60 -16.28
N LEU A 232 0.27 2.25 -16.60
CA LEU A 232 -0.10 0.94 -17.14
C LEU A 232 0.08 0.85 -18.66
N GLY A 233 0.00 1.99 -19.37
CA GLY A 233 -0.11 2.05 -20.81
C GLY A 233 -1.51 1.63 -21.29
N GLU A 234 -1.83 1.91 -22.56
CA GLU A 234 -3.19 1.73 -23.10
C GLU A 234 -3.73 0.29 -22.96
N ALA A 235 -2.90 -0.73 -23.24
CA ALA A 235 -3.33 -2.13 -23.23
C ALA A 235 -3.69 -2.64 -21.83
N ASN A 236 -2.82 -2.41 -20.83
CA ASN A 236 -3.08 -2.86 -19.45
C ASN A 236 -4.10 -1.94 -18.75
N PHE A 237 -4.24 -0.68 -19.19
CA PHE A 237 -5.26 0.21 -18.68
C PHE A 237 -6.67 -0.22 -19.07
N ALA A 238 -6.85 -0.80 -20.27
CA ALA A 238 -8.16 -1.34 -20.68
C ALA A 238 -8.61 -2.51 -19.79
N GLU A 239 -7.70 -3.45 -19.48
CA GLU A 239 -7.98 -4.54 -18.53
C GLU A 239 -8.28 -4.00 -17.12
N PHE A 240 -7.50 -3.00 -16.68
CA PHE A 240 -7.71 -2.31 -15.41
C PHE A 240 -9.06 -1.59 -15.32
N GLN A 241 -9.49 -0.94 -16.41
CA GLN A 241 -10.77 -0.25 -16.48
C GLN A 241 -11.93 -1.24 -16.39
N ALA A 242 -11.84 -2.36 -17.10
CA ALA A 242 -12.86 -3.40 -17.10
C ALA A 242 -13.01 -4.10 -15.73
N GLU A 243 -11.93 -4.23 -14.95
CA GLU A 243 -11.99 -4.90 -13.64
C GLU A 243 -12.49 -3.97 -12.51
N PHE A 244 -12.13 -2.67 -12.53
CA PHE A 244 -12.35 -1.78 -11.37
C PHE A 244 -13.19 -0.53 -11.61
N LEU A 245 -13.29 -0.05 -12.84
CA LEU A 245 -14.00 1.20 -13.15
C LEU A 245 -15.38 0.94 -13.78
N GLU A 246 -15.53 -0.17 -14.49
CA GLU A 246 -16.81 -0.61 -15.04
C GLU A 246 -17.25 -1.90 -14.34
N PRO A 247 -18.34 -1.90 -13.55
CA PRO A 247 -18.88 -3.16 -13.04
C PRO A 247 -19.38 -4.00 -14.24
N PRO A 248 -19.25 -5.34 -14.20
CA PRO A 248 -19.86 -6.17 -15.23
C PRO A 248 -21.34 -5.83 -15.30
N ALA A 249 -21.85 -5.60 -16.51
CA ALA A 249 -23.28 -5.45 -16.72
C ALA A 249 -23.97 -6.67 -16.12
N ASP A 250 -24.86 -6.46 -15.15
CA ASP A 250 -25.75 -7.50 -14.64
C ASP A 250 -26.63 -7.94 -15.82
N ASP A 251 -26.31 -9.10 -16.41
CA ASP A 251 -27.20 -9.86 -17.30
C ASP A 251 -28.09 -10.83 -16.50
#